data_AF-A0A225UZY3-F1
#
_entry.id   AF-A0A225UZY3-F1
#
_cell.length_a   1.000
_cell.length_b   1.000
_cell.length_c   1.000
_cell.angle_alpha   90.00
_cell.angle_beta   90.00
_cell.angle_gamma   90.00
#
_symmetry.space_group_name_H-M   'P 1'
#
loop_
_entity.id
_entity.type
_entity.pdbx_description
1 polymer ?
#
loop_
_entity_poly.entity_id
_entity_poly.type
_entity_poly.pdbx_seq_one_letter_code
_entity_poly.pdbx_strand_id
1 'polypeptide(L)'
;MSYRNQVGSRDNQPIRIIHVDTNGPMRTLGVYDTPGSIRYFFSIIDDQTSWSWTFVLRNKTEVQKNVKELLLQLEERENSK
;
A
#
# COMPACT_ATOMS: atom_id res chain seq x y z
N MET A 1 8.27 -15.58 12.72
CA MET A 1 8.00 -14.85 13.98
C MET A 1 6.68 -14.12 13.83
N SER A 2 5.78 -14.20 14.81
CA SER A 2 4.47 -13.53 14.79
C SER A 2 4.41 -12.55 15.95
N TYR A 3 4.11 -11.28 15.67
CA TYR A 3 3.95 -10.23 16.67
C TYR A 3 2.53 -10.17 17.26
N ARG A 4 1.71 -11.18 16.99
CA ARG A 4 0.31 -11.23 17.40
C ARG A 4 0.20 -11.16 18.93
N ASN A 5 -0.49 -10.15 19.44
CA ASN A 5 -0.74 -9.86 20.86
C ASN A 5 0.49 -9.40 21.66
N GLN A 6 1.56 -8.94 21.01
CA GLN A 6 2.70 -8.38 21.72
C GLN A 6 2.43 -6.90 22.01
N VAL A 7 2.36 -6.54 23.30
CA VAL A 7 2.15 -5.15 23.75
C VAL A 7 3.29 -4.29 23.20
N GLY A 8 2.95 -3.22 22.48
CA GLY A 8 3.91 -2.33 21.82
C GLY A 8 4.42 -2.79 20.45
N SER A 9 3.84 -3.86 19.86
CA SER A 9 4.19 -4.26 18.48
C SER A 9 3.56 -3.38 17.40
N ARG A 10 2.59 -2.55 17.77
CA ARG A 10 1.90 -1.63 16.86
C ARG A 10 2.12 -0.20 17.30
N ASP A 11 2.16 0.70 16.33
CA ASP A 11 2.13 2.12 16.65
C ASP A 11 0.79 2.52 17.29
N ASN A 12 0.85 3.56 18.13
CA ASN A 12 -0.31 4.14 18.80
C ASN A 12 -0.93 5.28 17.98
N GLN A 13 -0.23 5.74 16.92
CA GLN A 13 -0.70 6.81 16.03
C GLN A 13 -0.92 6.25 14.62
N PRO A 14 -2.07 6.58 13.97
CA PRO A 14 -2.30 6.21 12.58
C PRO A 14 -1.27 6.86 11.66
N ILE A 15 -0.89 6.18 10.58
CA ILE A 15 -0.02 6.66 9.48
C ILE A 15 1.45 6.87 9.90
N ARG A 16 1.79 6.69 11.18
CA ARG A 16 3.17 6.84 11.67
C ARG A 16 4.12 5.76 11.14
N ILE A 17 3.63 4.52 11.03
CA ILE A 17 4.35 3.42 10.39
C ILE A 17 3.44 2.79 9.35
N ILE A 18 3.93 2.73 8.11
CA ILE A 18 3.28 2.07 6.99
C ILE A 18 4.19 1.00 6.43
N HIS A 19 3.63 -0.20 6.28
CA HIS A 19 4.29 -1.32 5.63
C HIS A 19 3.93 -1.32 4.17
N VAL A 20 4.94 -1.42 3.32
CA VAL A 20 4.78 -1.29 1.88
C VAL A 20 5.44 -2.48 1.20
N ASP A 21 4.70 -3.16 0.33
CA ASP A 21 5.23 -4.29 -0.43
C ASP A 21 4.71 -4.32 -1.87
N THR A 22 5.54 -4.82 -2.78
CA THR A 22 5.23 -4.98 -4.20
C THR A 22 5.44 -6.42 -4.62
N ASN A 23 4.40 -7.04 -5.16
CA ASN A 23 4.42 -8.39 -5.70
C ASN A 23 4.40 -8.35 -7.24
N GLY A 24 5.29 -9.10 -7.88
CA GLY A 24 5.31 -9.29 -9.33
C GLY A 24 6.73 -9.33 -9.92
N PRO A 25 6.86 -9.57 -11.23
CA PRO A 25 5.77 -9.66 -12.21
C PRO A 25 4.94 -10.94 -12.07
N MET A 26 3.62 -10.79 -12.05
CA MET A 26 2.66 -11.89 -11.99
C MET A 26 2.69 -12.70 -13.29
N ARG A 27 2.59 -14.03 -13.19
CA ARG A 27 2.47 -14.91 -14.37
C ARG A 27 1.13 -14.73 -15.07
N THR A 28 0.07 -14.58 -14.27
CA THR A 28 -1.26 -14.27 -14.76
C THR A 28 -1.36 -12.77 -14.95
N LEU A 29 -1.62 -12.35 -16.18
CA LEU A 29 -1.81 -10.93 -16.46
C LEU A 29 -3.19 -10.50 -15.97
N GLY A 30 -3.25 -9.35 -15.29
CA GLY A 30 -4.52 -8.79 -14.88
C GLY A 30 -5.36 -8.36 -16.08
N VAL A 31 -6.68 -8.45 -15.91
CA VAL A 31 -7.69 -8.09 -16.92
C VAL A 31 -8.36 -6.73 -16.67
N TYR A 32 -8.00 -6.06 -15.57
CA TYR A 32 -8.56 -4.76 -15.21
C TYR A 32 -8.02 -3.67 -16.15
N ASP A 33 -8.91 -2.76 -16.56
CA ASP A 33 -8.64 -1.69 -17.54
C ASP A 33 -8.21 -2.24 -18.91
N THR A 34 -6.91 -2.33 -19.20
CA THR A 34 -6.40 -2.91 -20.45
C THR A 34 -5.93 -4.35 -20.20
N PRO A 35 -6.61 -5.38 -20.77
CA PRO A 35 -6.22 -6.77 -20.56
C PRO A 35 -4.78 -7.04 -20.94
N GLY A 36 -4.05 -7.77 -20.10
CA GLY A 36 -2.66 -8.12 -20.37
C GLY A 36 -1.63 -7.08 -19.90
N SER A 37 -2.07 -5.92 -19.41
CA SER A 37 -1.17 -4.82 -19.05
C SER A 37 -0.73 -4.83 -17.59
N ILE A 38 -1.52 -5.40 -16.68
CA ILE A 38 -1.24 -5.43 -15.24
C ILE A 38 -0.30 -6.60 -14.93
N ARG A 39 0.82 -6.26 -14.29
CA ARG A 39 1.88 -7.21 -13.96
C ARG A 39 2.26 -7.19 -12.49
N TYR A 40 1.91 -6.15 -11.75
CA TYR A 40 2.30 -6.05 -10.35
C TYR A 40 1.10 -5.72 -9.48
N PHE A 41 1.21 -6.15 -8.23
CA PHE A 41 0.29 -5.85 -7.16
C PHE A 41 1.07 -5.09 -6.10
N PHE A 42 0.52 -4.00 -5.60
CA PHE A 42 1.19 -3.10 -4.68
C PHE A 42 0.28 -2.81 -3.50
N SER A 43 0.76 -3.10 -2.29
CA SER A 43 -0.01 -2.93 -1.06
C SER A 43 0.71 -2.02 -0.08
N ILE A 44 -0.03 -1.10 0.50
CA ILE A 44 0.38 -0.24 1.61
C ILE A 44 -0.56 -0.53 2.77
N ILE A 45 -0.01 -0.81 3.95
CA ILE A 45 -0.78 -1.19 5.14
C ILE A 45 -0.35 -0.29 6.28
N ASP A 46 -1.31 0.40 6.89
CA ASP A 46 -1.09 1.13 8.13
C ASP A 46 -0.95 0.16 9.31
N ASP A 47 0.11 0.32 10.09
CA ASP A 47 0.45 -0.60 11.18
C ASP A 47 -0.57 -0.56 12.32
N GLN A 48 -1.10 0.63 12.63
CA GLN A 48 -2.02 0.85 13.76
C GLN A 48 -3.42 0.33 13.45
N THR A 49 -4.03 0.80 12.36
CA THR A 49 -5.40 0.45 11.97
C THR A 49 -5.51 -0.86 11.19
N SER A 50 -4.39 -1.38 10.65
CA SER A 50 -4.39 -2.44 9.62
C SER A 50 -5.15 -2.06 8.34
N TRP A 51 -5.42 -0.77 8.13
CA TRP A 51 -6.05 -0.31 6.91
C TRP A 51 -5.10 -0.52 5.73
N SER A 52 -5.61 -1.12 4.66
CA SER A 52 -4.82 -1.47 3.50
C SER A 52 -5.27 -0.70 2.25
N TRP A 53 -4.34 -0.04 1.58
CA TRP A 53 -4.50 0.47 0.22
C TRP A 53 -3.85 -0.49 -0.75
N THR A 54 -4.56 -0.81 -1.83
CA THR A 54 -4.11 -1.77 -2.83
C THR A 54 -4.18 -1.15 -4.21
N PHE A 55 -3.10 -1.31 -4.98
CA PHE A 55 -2.96 -0.82 -6.33
C PHE A 55 -2.52 -1.94 -7.26
N VAL A 56 -3.06 -1.93 -8.48
CA VAL A 56 -2.63 -2.79 -9.57
C VAL A 56 -1.76 -1.98 -10.52
N LEU A 57 -0.57 -2.48 -10.86
CA LEU A 57 0.42 -1.72 -11.64
C LEU A 57 0.78 -2.44 -12.92
N ARG A 58 1.11 -1.65 -13.94
CA ARG A 58 1.63 -2.17 -15.22
C ARG A 58 3.14 -2.29 -15.16
N ASN A 59 3.80 -1.32 -14.53
CA ASN A 59 5.25 -1.28 -14.33
C ASN A 59 5.62 -1.08 -12.85
N LYS A 60 6.76 -1.65 -12.44
CA LYS A 60 7.29 -1.49 -11.09
C LYS A 60 7.63 -0.02 -10.75
N THR A 61 7.93 0.80 -11.75
CA THR A 61 8.23 2.23 -11.59
C THR A 61 7.03 3.03 -11.08
N GLU A 62 5.80 2.54 -11.27
CA GLU A 62 4.57 3.20 -10.80
C GLU A 62 4.45 3.20 -9.27
N VAL A 63 5.18 2.34 -8.56
CA VAL A 63 5.20 2.27 -7.09
C VAL A 63 5.51 3.62 -6.46
N GLN A 64 6.59 4.28 -6.90
CA GLN A 64 7.02 5.55 -6.31
C GLN A 64 5.98 6.66 -6.50
N LYS A 65 5.29 6.66 -7.64
CA LYS A 65 4.22 7.62 -7.94
C LYS A 65 3.04 7.40 -6.99
N ASN A 66 2.55 6.16 -6.89
CA ASN A 66 1.40 5.83 -6.06
C ASN A 66 1.66 6.05 -4.57
N VAL A 67 2.88 5.79 -4.08
CA VAL A 67 3.26 6.11 -2.70
C VAL A 67 3.16 7.61 -2.44
N LYS A 68 3.73 8.44 -3.32
CA LYS A 68 3.71 9.90 -3.16
C LYS A 68 2.29 10.46 -3.19
N GLU A 69 1.48 10.01 -4.14
CA GLU A 69 0.08 10.45 -4.26
C GLU A 69 -0.75 10.03 -3.03
N LEU A 70 -0.56 8.80 -2.52
CA LEU A 70 -1.25 8.36 -1.31
C LEU A 70 -0.85 9.19 -0.09
N LEU A 71 0.45 9.42 0.11
CA LEU A 71 0.93 10.21 1.25
C LEU A 71 0.38 11.64 1.23
N LEU A 72 0.36 12.28 0.05
CA LEU A 72 -0.21 13.61 -0.13
C LEU A 72 -1.71 13.62 0.24
N GLN A 73 -2.48 12.64 -0.23
CA GLN A 73 -3.91 12.53 0.11
C GLN A 73 -4.14 12.30 1.61
N LEU A 74 -3.25 11.58 2.29
CA LEU A 74 -3.35 11.35 3.72
C LEU A 74 -3.06 12.62 4.52
N GLU A 75 -2.04 13.38 4.12
CA GLU A 75 -1.71 14.68 4.72
C GLU A 75 -2.84 15.70 4.53
N GLU A 76 -3.41 15.80 3.33
CA GLU A 76 -4.57 16.68 3.06
C GLU A 76 -5.78 16.32 3.93
N ARG A 77 -6.05 15.03 4.12
CA ARG A 77 -7.15 14.56 4.97
C ARG A 77 -6.92 14.86 6.45
N GLU A 78 -5.68 14.83 6.92
CA GLU A 78 -5.34 15.20 8.28
C GLU A 78 -5.52 16.70 8.51
N ASN A 79 -5.02 17.53 7.57
CA ASN A 79 -5.13 18.99 7.64
C ASN A 79 -6.57 19.52 7.47
N SER A 80 -7.47 18.73 6.90
CA SER A 80 -8.88 19.07 6.74
C SER A 80 -9.75 18.80 7.98
N LYS A 81 -9.20 18.19 9.02
CA LYS A 81 -9.89 17.90 10.30
C LYS A 81 -9.68 19.02 11.31
#